data_AF-A0ABD4ZHU7-F1
#
_entry.id   AF-A0ABD4ZHU7-F1
#
_cell.length_a   1.000
_cell.length_b   1.000
_cell.length_c   1.000
_cell.angle_alpha   90.00
_cell.angle_beta   90.00
_cell.angle_gamma   90.00
#
_symmetry.space_group_name_H-M   'P 1'
#
loop_
_entity.id
_entity.type
_entity.pdbx_description
1 polymer ?
#
loop_
_entity_poly.entity_id
_entity_poly.type
_entity_poly.pdbx_seq_one_letter_code
_entity_poly.pdbx_strand_id
1 'polypeptide(L)'
;NNVRGMLGFTGTYKGRKISVMGHGMGIPSCSIYTKELITDFGVKKIIRVGSCGAVLPHVKLRDVVIGMGACTDSKVNRIRFKDHDFAAIADFDMVRNAVDAAKALGVDARVGNLFSADLFYSP
;
A
#
# COMPACT_ATOMS: atom_id res chain seq x y z
N ASN A 1 -16.25 0.89 14.76
CA ASN A 1 -14.99 1.40 14.17
C ASN A 1 -14.44 2.63 14.90
N ASN A 2 -14.18 2.54 16.20
CA ASN A 2 -13.52 3.61 16.99
C ASN A 2 -12.33 3.10 17.83
N VAL A 3 -11.93 1.83 17.65
CA VAL A 3 -10.80 1.23 18.39
C VAL A 3 -9.49 1.90 17.94
N ARG A 4 -8.72 2.43 18.89
CA ARG A 4 -7.42 3.11 18.66
C ARG A 4 -7.48 4.30 17.68
N GLY A 5 -8.67 4.87 17.45
CA GLY A 5 -8.86 5.90 16.42
C GLY A 5 -8.69 5.39 14.98
N MET A 6 -8.63 4.07 14.76
CA MET A 6 -8.51 3.49 13.42
C MET A 6 -9.87 3.40 12.74
N LEU A 7 -10.29 4.53 12.17
CA LEU A 7 -11.60 4.66 11.56
C LEU A 7 -11.71 3.80 10.30
N GLY A 8 -12.87 3.19 10.14
CA GLY A 8 -13.23 2.38 8.98
C GLY A 8 -14.65 2.70 8.55
N PHE A 9 -14.86 2.85 7.25
CA PHE A 9 -16.13 3.21 6.63
C PHE A 9 -16.44 2.22 5.51
N THR A 10 -17.72 1.98 5.28
CA THR A 10 -18.18 1.19 4.13
C THR A 10 -19.33 1.92 3.47
N GLY A 11 -19.25 2.07 2.16
CA GLY A 11 -20.26 2.74 1.35
C GLY A 11 -20.35 2.12 -0.03
N THR A 12 -20.95 2.85 -0.96
CA THR A 12 -21.01 2.45 -2.36
C THR A 12 -20.43 3.54 -3.24
N TYR A 13 -19.76 3.13 -4.32
CA TYR A 13 -19.27 4.01 -5.37
C TYR A 13 -19.51 3.35 -6.72
N LYS A 14 -20.19 4.05 -7.63
CA LYS A 14 -20.60 3.51 -8.95
C LYS A 14 -21.26 2.11 -8.83
N GLY A 15 -22.16 1.96 -7.85
CA GLY A 15 -22.87 0.70 -7.58
C GLY A 15 -22.04 -0.42 -6.93
N ARG A 16 -20.75 -0.21 -6.65
CA ARG A 16 -19.88 -1.20 -6.00
C ARG A 16 -19.73 -0.87 -4.52
N LYS A 17 -19.85 -1.87 -3.65
CA LYS A 17 -19.56 -1.74 -2.22
C LYS A 17 -18.06 -1.59 -2.02
N ILE A 18 -17.63 -0.55 -1.32
CA ILE A 18 -16.22 -0.24 -1.03
C ILE A 18 -16.08 0.07 0.45
N SER A 19 -15.00 -0.42 1.05
CA SER A 19 -14.59 -0.06 2.40
C SER A 19 -13.30 0.75 2.37
N VAL A 20 -13.19 1.74 3.26
CA VAL A 20 -11.99 2.58 3.44
C VAL A 20 -11.64 2.59 4.91
N MET A 21 -10.39 2.28 5.24
CA MET A 21 -9.94 2.18 6.62
C MET A 21 -8.49 2.68 6.74
N GLY A 22 -8.18 3.36 7.85
CA GLY A 22 -6.79 3.65 8.20
C GLY A 22 -6.02 2.39 8.60
N HIS A 23 -4.70 2.44 8.56
CA HIS A 23 -3.85 1.34 9.06
C HIS A 23 -2.67 1.83 9.93
N GLY A 24 -2.67 3.10 10.32
CA GLY A 24 -1.56 3.71 11.07
C GLY A 24 -0.27 3.89 10.26
N MET A 25 0.85 4.12 10.96
CA MET A 25 2.18 4.28 10.35
C MET A 25 3.05 3.05 10.63
N GLY A 26 3.86 2.67 9.63
CA GLY A 26 4.83 1.58 9.74
C GLY A 26 4.26 0.19 9.41
N ILE A 27 5.18 -0.70 9.03
CA ILE A 27 4.87 -2.09 8.62
C ILE A 27 4.22 -2.89 9.76
N PRO A 28 4.66 -2.79 11.03
CA PRO A 28 4.02 -3.50 12.13
C PRO A 28 2.54 -3.13 12.29
N SER A 29 2.21 -1.82 12.31
CA SER A 29 0.82 -1.36 12.48
C SER A 29 -0.06 -1.82 11.32
N CYS A 30 0.40 -1.63 10.08
CA CYS A 30 -0.34 -2.04 8.89
C CYS A 30 -0.60 -3.57 8.86
N SER A 31 0.36 -4.36 9.36
CA SER A 31 0.24 -5.83 9.36
C SER A 31 -0.87 -6.37 10.26
N ILE A 32 -1.20 -5.68 11.36
CA ILE A 32 -2.29 -6.06 12.27
C ILE A 32 -3.64 -5.94 11.53
N TYR A 33 -3.94 -4.74 11.04
CA TYR A 33 -5.22 -4.47 10.38
C TYR A 33 -5.38 -5.26 9.09
N THR A 34 -4.32 -5.38 8.29
CA THR A 34 -4.36 -6.15 7.06
C THR A 34 -4.61 -7.64 7.33
N LYS A 35 -4.00 -8.20 8.38
CA LYS A 35 -4.25 -9.58 8.80
C LYS A 35 -5.72 -9.80 9.16
N GLU A 36 -6.25 -8.99 10.07
CA GLU A 36 -7.65 -9.07 10.54
C GLU A 36 -8.64 -8.89 9.37
N LEU A 37 -8.42 -7.90 8.50
CA LEU A 37 -9.27 -7.68 7.32
C LEU A 37 -9.31 -8.90 6.40
N ILE A 38 -8.18 -9.56 6.18
CA ILE A 38 -8.09 -10.72 5.30
C ILE A 38 -8.70 -11.98 5.95
N THR A 39 -8.36 -12.27 7.21
CA THR A 39 -8.75 -13.54 7.84
C THR A 39 -10.13 -13.51 8.44
N ASP A 40 -10.50 -12.43 9.11
CA ASP A 40 -11.69 -12.39 9.96
C ASP A 40 -12.87 -11.74 9.22
N PHE A 41 -12.56 -10.77 8.34
CA PHE A 41 -13.56 -10.06 7.53
C PHE A 41 -13.60 -10.51 6.06
N GLY A 42 -12.71 -11.42 5.67
CA GLY A 42 -12.72 -12.04 4.33
C GLY A 42 -12.40 -11.08 3.17
N VAL A 43 -11.77 -9.93 3.44
CA VAL A 43 -11.35 -8.98 2.39
C VAL A 43 -10.39 -9.64 1.42
N LYS A 44 -10.67 -9.52 0.12
CA LYS A 44 -9.90 -10.18 -0.95
C LYS A 44 -8.97 -9.26 -1.74
N LYS A 45 -9.26 -7.96 -1.74
CA LYS A 45 -8.50 -6.95 -2.50
C LYS A 45 -8.26 -5.74 -1.61
N ILE A 46 -7.00 -5.35 -1.47
CA ILE A 46 -6.58 -4.20 -0.66
C ILE A 46 -5.74 -3.30 -1.55
N ILE A 47 -6.11 -2.01 -1.59
CA ILE A 47 -5.35 -0.97 -2.28
C ILE A 47 -4.87 0.00 -1.21
N ARG A 48 -3.55 0.15 -1.07
CA ARG A 48 -2.97 1.19 -0.22
C ARG A 48 -2.94 2.50 -0.98
N VAL A 49 -3.64 3.51 -0.45
CA VAL A 49 -3.54 4.91 -0.87
C VAL A 49 -2.73 5.65 0.17
N GLY A 50 -1.63 6.27 -0.22
CA GLY A 50 -0.74 6.97 0.70
C GLY A 50 0.16 7.96 0.00
N SER A 51 1.03 8.62 0.77
CA SER A 51 2.09 9.49 0.28
C SER A 51 3.46 8.80 0.36
N CYS A 52 4.42 9.30 -0.41
CA CYS A 52 5.82 8.89 -0.35
C CYS A 52 6.74 10.08 -0.63
N GLY A 53 7.99 9.97 -0.19
CA GLY A 53 9.06 10.89 -0.57
C GLY A 53 9.71 10.45 -1.89
N ALA A 54 10.10 11.42 -2.72
CA ALA A 54 10.88 11.16 -3.92
C ALA A 54 12.38 11.03 -3.57
N VAL A 55 13.01 9.96 -4.05
CA VAL A 55 14.47 9.75 -3.95
C VAL A 55 15.18 9.86 -5.30
N LEU A 56 14.40 9.88 -6.39
CA LEU A 56 14.90 10.05 -7.74
C LEU A 56 14.65 11.49 -8.21
N PRO A 57 15.63 12.17 -8.80
CA PRO A 57 15.53 13.60 -9.14
C PRO A 57 14.45 13.92 -10.18
N HIS A 58 14.00 12.93 -10.96
CA HIS A 58 12.96 13.10 -11.96
C HIS A 58 11.53 12.87 -11.43
N VAL A 59 11.36 12.39 -10.20
CA VAL A 59 10.05 12.25 -9.56
C VAL A 59 9.75 13.55 -8.83
N LYS A 60 8.71 14.26 -9.27
CA LYS A 60 8.39 15.61 -8.79
C LYS A 60 7.31 15.59 -7.72
N LEU A 61 7.19 16.69 -6.97
CA LEU A 61 6.07 16.89 -6.06
C LEU A 61 4.74 16.77 -6.82
N ARG A 62 3.80 16.03 -6.23
CA ARG A 62 2.47 15.70 -6.80
C ARG A 62 2.47 14.66 -7.92
N ASP A 63 3.61 14.08 -8.28
CA ASP A 63 3.61 12.89 -9.14
C ASP A 63 2.84 11.76 -8.46
N VAL A 64 2.09 10.99 -9.27
CA VAL A 64 1.41 9.77 -8.82
C VAL A 64 2.30 8.58 -9.13
N VAL A 65 2.51 7.72 -8.14
CA VAL A 65 3.32 6.49 -8.29
C VAL A 65 2.46 5.27 -7.98
N ILE A 66 2.55 4.27 -8.87
CA ILE A 66 1.94 2.96 -8.72
C ILE A 66 3.06 1.97 -8.33
N GLY A 67 3.00 1.47 -7.10
CA GLY A 67 3.98 0.50 -6.58
C GLY A 67 3.74 -0.90 -7.13
N MET A 68 4.62 -1.39 -7.99
CA MET A 68 4.63 -2.77 -8.49
C MET A 68 5.34 -3.72 -7.52
N GLY A 69 6.30 -3.20 -6.75
CA GLY A 69 6.99 -3.92 -5.70
C GLY A 69 7.49 -3.00 -4.60
N ALA A 70 7.93 -3.58 -3.49
CA ALA A 70 8.49 -2.84 -2.37
C ALA A 70 9.76 -3.50 -1.83
N CYS A 71 10.84 -2.73 -1.79
CA CYS A 71 12.00 -3.01 -0.96
C CYS A 71 11.72 -2.57 0.49
N THR A 72 12.47 -3.09 1.46
CA THR A 72 12.30 -2.72 2.86
C THR A 72 13.57 -2.93 3.68
N ASP A 73 13.77 -2.09 4.70
CA ASP A 73 14.76 -2.30 5.77
C ASP A 73 14.18 -3.13 6.93
N SER A 74 12.87 -3.38 6.93
CA SER A 74 12.18 -4.03 8.03
C SER A 74 12.53 -5.51 8.12
N LYS A 75 12.78 -5.97 9.35
CA LYS A 75 13.01 -7.40 9.64
C LYS A 75 11.73 -8.25 9.62
N VAL A 76 10.56 -7.62 9.49
CA VAL A 76 9.25 -8.29 9.49
C VAL A 76 9.19 -9.49 8.54
N ASN A 77 9.63 -9.33 7.29
CA ASN A 77 9.58 -10.42 6.31
C ASN A 77 10.61 -11.50 6.65
N ARG A 78 11.85 -11.11 6.95
CA ARG A 78 12.94 -12.03 7.27
C ARG A 78 12.61 -12.92 8.46
N ILE A 79 12.04 -12.38 9.54
CA ILE A 79 11.61 -13.16 10.71
C ILE A 79 10.57 -14.23 10.31
N ARG A 80 9.63 -13.89 9.43
CA ARG A 80 8.54 -14.79 9.00
C ARG A 80 8.94 -15.74 7.88
N PHE A 81 10.00 -15.40 7.15
CA PHE A 81 10.49 -16.10 5.98
C PHE A 81 11.88 -16.71 6.21
N LYS A 82 12.24 -16.99 7.47
CA LYS A 82 13.47 -17.68 7.89
C LYS A 82 14.74 -17.04 7.32
N ASP A 83 14.85 -15.72 7.46
CA ASP A 83 15.94 -14.87 6.95
C ASP A 83 16.14 -14.88 5.43
N HIS A 84 15.25 -15.49 4.65
CA HIS A 84 15.24 -15.33 3.20
C HIS A 84 14.70 -13.96 2.78
N ASP A 85 15.13 -13.50 1.60
CA ASP A 85 14.63 -12.28 1.00
C ASP A 85 13.30 -12.56 0.27
N PHE A 86 12.22 -12.02 0.83
CA PHE A 86 10.89 -12.13 0.25
C PHE A 86 10.66 -11.02 -0.79
N ALA A 87 10.29 -11.41 -2.01
CA ALA A 87 9.92 -10.47 -3.07
C ALA A 87 8.48 -9.95 -2.86
N ALA A 88 8.34 -8.81 -2.19
CA ALA A 88 7.04 -8.17 -1.99
C ALA A 88 6.58 -7.45 -3.27
N ILE A 89 5.81 -8.15 -4.10
CA ILE A 89 5.25 -7.65 -5.35
C ILE A 89 3.72 -7.54 -5.29
N ALA A 90 3.18 -6.59 -6.04
CA ALA A 90 1.74 -6.40 -6.16
C ALA A 90 1.10 -7.41 -7.13
N ASP A 91 -0.20 -7.64 -6.99
CA ASP A 91 -0.98 -8.38 -7.98
C ASP A 91 -0.97 -7.66 -9.33
N PHE A 92 -0.63 -8.39 -10.39
CA PHE A 92 -0.45 -7.82 -11.73
C PHE A 92 -1.74 -7.17 -12.26
N ASP A 93 -2.89 -7.83 -12.10
CA ASP A 93 -4.17 -7.31 -12.60
C ASP A 93 -4.56 -6.02 -11.86
N MET A 94 -4.32 -5.94 -10.55
CA MET A 94 -4.54 -4.73 -9.78
C MET A 94 -3.65 -3.57 -10.24
N VAL A 95 -2.36 -3.83 -10.51
CA VAL A 95 -1.43 -2.82 -11.06
C VAL A 95 -1.87 -2.36 -12.45
N ARG A 96 -2.16 -3.30 -13.36
CA ARG A 96 -2.64 -2.98 -14.72
C ARG A 96 -3.88 -2.10 -14.66
N ASN A 97 -4.88 -2.50 -13.87
CA ASN A 97 -6.14 -1.74 -13.75
C ASN A 97 -5.91 -0.32 -13.18
N ALA A 98 -4.94 -0.14 -12.28
CA ALA A 98 -4.57 1.18 -11.76
C ALA A 98 -3.91 2.05 -12.83
N VAL A 99 -3.03 1.47 -13.67
CA VAL A 99 -2.40 2.16 -14.80
C VAL A 99 -3.45 2.59 -15.83
N ASP A 100 -4.38 1.70 -16.17
CA ASP A 100 -5.44 1.98 -17.14
C ASP A 100 -6.39 3.08 -16.63
N ALA A 101 -6.71 3.05 -15.33
CA ALA A 101 -7.51 4.11 -14.70
C ALA A 101 -6.78 5.46 -14.71
N ALA A 102 -5.47 5.48 -14.44
CA ALA A 102 -4.68 6.71 -14.51
C ALA A 102 -4.66 7.30 -15.92
N LYS A 103 -4.41 6.46 -16.94
CA LYS A 103 -4.45 6.85 -18.36
C LYS A 103 -5.81 7.42 -18.75
N ALA A 104 -6.90 6.76 -18.37
CA ALA A 104 -8.26 7.22 -18.67
C ALA A 104 -8.60 8.58 -18.02
N LEU A 105 -7.93 8.91 -16.91
CA LEU A 105 -8.07 10.18 -16.20
C LEU A 105 -7.06 11.25 -16.67
N GLY A 106 -6.20 10.94 -17.64
CA GLY A 106 -5.12 11.84 -18.07
C GLY A 106 -4.04 12.08 -17.00
N VAL A 107 -3.92 11.16 -16.03
CA VAL A 107 -2.92 11.22 -14.96
C VAL A 107 -1.67 10.48 -15.43
N ASP A 108 -0.55 11.21 -15.51
CA ASP A 108 0.77 10.63 -15.77
C ASP A 108 1.30 9.92 -14.51
N ALA A 109 0.91 8.65 -14.35
CA ALA A 109 1.33 7.82 -13.23
C ALA A 109 2.58 7.01 -13.58
N ARG A 110 3.59 7.08 -12.71
CA ARG A 110 4.82 6.28 -12.84
C ARG A 110 4.62 4.90 -12.19
N VAL A 111 5.09 3.85 -12.85
CA VAL A 111 5.09 2.48 -12.28
C VAL A 111 6.50 2.12 -11.86
N GLY A 112 6.68 1.61 -10.64
CA GLY A 112 8.00 1.23 -10.15
C GLY A 112 7.98 0.59 -8.77
N ASN A 113 9.18 0.42 -8.21
CA ASN A 113 9.35 -0.08 -6.85
C ASN A 113 9.33 1.08 -5.85
N LEU A 114 8.80 0.80 -4.66
CA LEU A 114 8.84 1.68 -3.51
C LEU A 114 9.87 1.15 -2.50
N PHE A 115 10.32 2.02 -1.59
CA PHE A 115 11.09 1.62 -0.42
C PHE A 115 10.22 1.85 0.84
N SER A 116 9.91 0.78 1.54
CA SER A 116 9.14 0.81 2.80
C SER A 116 10.10 0.75 3.97
N ALA A 117 10.41 1.92 4.55
CA ALA A 117 11.32 2.05 5.68
C ALA A 117 10.57 2.01 7.02
N ASP A 118 11.14 1.35 8.03
CA ASP A 118 10.71 1.51 9.44
C ASP A 118 11.28 2.80 10.05
N LEU A 119 12.38 3.35 9.51
CA LEU A 119 12.98 4.60 9.96
C LEU A 119 12.51 5.79 9.09
N PHE A 120 11.78 6.72 9.70
CA PHE A 120 11.43 7.98 9.04
C PHE A 120 12.55 9.03 9.17
N TYR A 121 13.17 9.10 10.35
CA TYR A 121 14.36 9.92 10.59
C TYR A 121 15.59 9.01 10.52
N SER A 122 16.49 9.31 9.60
CA SER A 122 17.80 8.66 9.55
C SER A 122 18.72 9.28 10.62
N PRO A 123 19.58 8.48 11.28
CA PRO A 123 20.65 9.00 12.12
C PRO A 123 21.67 9.83 11.32
#